data_AF-E4L7S7-F1
#
_entry.id   AF-E4L7S7-F1
#
_cell.length_a   1.000
_cell.length_b   1.000
_cell.length_c   1.000
_cell.angle_alpha   90.00
_cell.angle_beta   90.00
_cell.angle_gamma   90.00
#
_symmetry.space_group_name_H-M   'P 1'
#
loop_
_entity.id
_entity.type
_entity.pdbx_description
1 polymer ?
#
loop_
_entity_poly.entity_id
_entity_poly.type
_entity_poly.pdbx_seq_one_letter_code
_entity_poly.pdbx_strand_id
1 'polypeptide(L)'
;MIIYFLFKKGFGAGDVIFSLALSLWLNPKYILIFLWISAFSSLIFIFLYFLICKKHFKKNIPFIPFLTIGGIITYFYGYEIYLIIETILL
;
A
#
# COMPACT_ATOMS: atom_id res chain seq x y z
N MET A 1 -17.65 -0.35 6.23
CA MET A 1 -18.32 0.95 6.04
C MET A 1 -18.07 1.94 7.20
N ILE A 2 -18.11 1.49 8.47
CA ILE A 2 -17.84 2.32 9.67
C ILE A 2 -16.39 2.87 9.77
N ILE A 3 -15.39 2.14 9.25
CA ILE A 3 -13.97 2.55 9.32
C ILE A 3 -13.68 3.83 8.50
N TYR A 4 -14.45 4.10 7.44
CA TYR A 4 -14.21 5.26 6.56
C TYR A 4 -14.44 6.61 7.27
N PHE A 5 -15.31 6.63 8.28
CA PHE A 5 -15.65 7.85 8.99
C PHE A 5 -14.59 8.28 10.02
N LEU A 6 -13.76 7.35 10.51
CA LEU A 6 -12.75 7.64 11.54
C LEU A 6 -11.42 8.18 10.98
N PHE A 7 -11.06 7.88 9.73
CA PHE A 7 -9.74 8.22 9.16
C PHE A 7 -9.74 9.38 8.16
N LYS A 8 -10.75 10.27 8.23
CA LYS A 8 -11.04 11.34 7.25
C LYS A 8 -9.92 12.36 7.01
N LYS A 9 -8.88 12.40 7.85
CA LYS A 9 -7.81 13.42 7.80
C LYS A 9 -6.48 12.93 7.22
N GLY A 10 -6.29 11.63 6.98
CA GLY A 10 -4.99 11.07 6.59
C GLY A 10 -4.94 10.49 5.17
N PHE A 11 -5.99 9.79 4.74
CA PHE A 11 -6.02 9.07 3.47
C PHE A 11 -6.90 9.79 2.45
N GLY A 12 -6.42 9.89 1.20
CA GLY A 12 -7.23 10.41 0.10
C GLY A 12 -8.39 9.46 -0.19
N ALA A 13 -9.58 10.00 -0.40
CA ALA A 13 -10.76 9.20 -0.77
C ALA A 13 -10.48 8.29 -2.00
N GLY A 14 -9.68 8.79 -2.95
CA GLY A 14 -9.23 8.01 -4.10
C GLY A 14 -8.36 6.81 -3.74
N ASP A 15 -7.45 6.93 -2.75
CA ASP A 15 -6.58 5.84 -2.30
C ASP A 15 -7.41 4.69 -1.71
N VAL A 16 -8.48 5.02 -0.98
CA VAL A 16 -9.37 4.03 -0.35
C VAL A 16 -10.24 3.32 -1.40
N ILE A 17 -10.82 4.06 -2.34
CA ILE A 17 -11.62 3.45 -3.41
C ILE A 17 -10.75 2.56 -4.30
N PHE A 18 -9.53 3.02 -4.62
CA PHE A 18 -8.61 2.26 -5.46
C PHE A 18 -8.11 0.99 -4.78
N SER A 19 -7.73 1.07 -3.50
CA SER A 19 -7.34 -0.10 -2.72
C SER A 19 -8.49 -1.09 -2.56
N LEU A 20 -9.73 -0.63 -2.39
CA LEU A 20 -10.94 -1.48 -2.40
C LEU A 20 -11.13 -2.19 -3.75
N ALA A 21 -11.02 -1.47 -4.86
CA ALA A 21 -11.16 -2.07 -6.19
C ALA A 21 -10.09 -3.14 -6.44
N LEU A 22 -8.83 -2.85 -6.10
CA LEU A 22 -7.73 -3.80 -6.24
C LEU A 22 -7.88 -5.01 -5.32
N SER A 23 -8.35 -4.81 -4.08
CA SER A 23 -8.55 -5.91 -3.13
C SER A 23 -9.75 -6.80 -3.47
N LEU A 24 -10.75 -6.30 -4.21
CA LEU A 24 -11.80 -7.13 -4.80
C LEU A 24 -11.31 -7.95 -5.99
N TRP A 25 -10.33 -7.44 -6.74
CA TRP A 25 -9.73 -8.16 -7.87
C TRP A 25 -8.72 -9.21 -7.41
N LEU A 26 -7.88 -8.87 -6.43
CA LEU A 26 -6.85 -9.74 -5.88
C LEU A 26 -7.46 -10.87 -5.05
N ASN A 27 -6.76 -12.00 -4.97
CA ASN A 27 -7.16 -13.08 -4.07
C ASN A 27 -7.13 -12.57 -2.61
N PRO A 28 -8.17 -12.82 -1.79
CA PRO A 28 -8.25 -12.32 -0.42
C PRO A 28 -7.06 -12.70 0.46
N LYS A 29 -6.40 -13.83 0.17
CA LYS A 29 -5.18 -14.27 0.88
C LYS A 29 -4.02 -13.28 0.73
N TYR A 30 -3.98 -12.50 -0.35
CA TYR A 30 -2.86 -11.60 -0.68
C TYR A 30 -3.17 -10.13 -0.43
N ILE A 31 -4.39 -9.79 0.03
CA ILE A 31 -4.78 -8.39 0.32
C ILE A 31 -3.85 -7.77 1.37
N LEU A 32 -3.50 -8.52 2.42
CA LEU A 32 -2.55 -8.02 3.43
C LEU A 32 -1.19 -7.74 2.80
N ILE A 33 -0.64 -8.68 2.04
CA ILE A 33 0.67 -8.56 1.38
C ILE A 33 0.68 -7.33 0.46
N PHE A 34 -0.36 -7.14 -0.33
CA PHE A 34 -0.57 -5.97 -1.17
C PHE A 34 -0.50 -4.65 -0.39
N LEU A 35 -1.26 -4.54 0.71
CA LEU A 35 -1.27 -3.34 1.53
C LEU A 35 0.09 -3.09 2.18
N TRP A 36 0.77 -4.14 2.63
CA TRP A 36 2.10 -4.05 3.23
C TRP A 36 3.14 -3.55 2.23
N ILE A 37 3.20 -4.12 1.01
CA ILE A 37 4.15 -3.69 -0.03
C ILE A 37 3.87 -2.24 -0.44
N SER A 38 2.60 -1.88 -0.61
CA SER A 38 2.19 -0.51 -0.95
C SER A 38 2.61 0.48 0.15
N ALA A 39 2.38 0.13 1.42
CA ALA A 39 2.75 0.97 2.56
C ALA A 39 4.27 1.13 2.67
N PHE A 40 5.04 0.03 2.62
CA PHE A 40 6.50 0.07 2.71
C PHE A 40 7.13 0.86 1.58
N SER A 41 6.68 0.66 0.33
CA SER A 41 7.20 1.40 -0.81
C SER A 41 6.99 2.91 -0.67
N SER A 42 5.80 3.33 -0.19
CA SER A 42 5.54 4.75 0.07
C SER A 42 6.40 5.30 1.20
N LEU A 43 6.61 4.51 2.26
CA LEU A 43 7.37 4.95 3.43
C LEU A 43 8.85 5.13 3.09
N ILE A 44 9.41 4.20 2.32
CA ILE A 44 10.78 4.29 1.79
C ILE A 44 10.91 5.53 0.90
N PHE A 45 9.95 5.77 0.01
CA PHE A 45 9.98 6.93 -0.88
C PHE A 45 9.90 8.24 -0.09
N ILE A 46 8.99 8.35 0.87
CA ILE A 46 8.85 9.53 1.74
C ILE A 46 10.13 9.77 2.53
N PHE A 47 10.72 8.70 3.07
CA PHE A 47 11.96 8.77 3.84
C PHE A 47 13.15 9.24 2.99
N LEU A 48 13.36 8.64 1.81
CA LEU A 48 14.40 9.04 0.87
C LEU A 48 14.23 10.49 0.41
N TYR A 49 12.99 10.87 0.04
CA TYR A 49 12.69 12.22 -0.39
C TYR A 49 12.94 13.25 0.72
N PHE A 50 12.56 12.94 1.97
CA PHE A 50 12.83 13.78 3.12
C PHE A 50 14.34 13.98 3.33
N LEU A 51 15.13 12.91 3.18
CA LEU A 51 16.59 12.95 3.33
C LEU A 51 17.25 13.88 2.29
N ILE A 52 16.79 13.82 1.03
CA ILE A 52 17.37 14.57 -0.10
C ILE A 52 16.91 16.03 -0.10
N CYS A 53 15.60 16.27 0.05
CA CYS A 53 15.04 17.61 -0.14
C CYS A 53 15.03 18.45 1.14
N LYS A 54 15.18 17.85 2.34
CA LYS A 54 15.10 18.52 3.67
C LYS A 54 13.94 19.52 3.83
N LYS A 55 12.90 19.42 3.00
CA LYS A 55 11.76 20.34 2.97
C LYS A 55 10.57 19.67 3.64
N HIS A 56 9.88 20.45 4.48
CA HIS A 56 8.57 20.05 4.99
C HIS A 56 7.58 19.88 3.84
N PHE A 57 6.96 18.70 3.77
CA PHE A 57 5.86 18.39 2.87
C PHE A 57 4.70 19.37 3.13
N LYS A 58 4.58 20.42 2.30
CA LYS A 58 3.40 21.30 2.30
C LYS A 58 2.26 20.76 1.41
N LYS A 59 2.51 19.68 0.66
CA LYS A 59 1.59 19.13 -0.33
C LYS A 59 1.40 17.63 -0.08
N ASN A 60 0.14 17.19 -0.07
CA ASN A 60 -0.21 15.78 0.09
C ASN A 60 0.37 14.97 -1.06
N ILE A 61 1.10 13.90 -0.75
CA ILE A 61 1.61 12.95 -1.74
C ILE A 61 0.49 11.94 -2.02
N PRO A 62 0.09 11.74 -3.29
CA PRO A 62 -0.91 10.71 -3.60
C PRO A 62 -0.33 9.32 -3.33
N PHE A 63 -1.10 8.45 -2.66
CA PHE A 63 -0.68 7.09 -2.34
C PHE A 63 -1.03 6.08 -3.46
N ILE A 64 -1.96 6.45 -4.36
CA ILE A 64 -2.31 5.70 -5.59
C ILE A 64 -1.11 5.09 -6.35
N PRO A 65 -0.03 5.82 -6.71
CA PRO A 65 1.08 5.21 -7.46
C PRO A 65 1.76 4.07 -6.71
N PHE A 66 1.86 4.16 -5.38
CA PHE A 66 2.41 3.09 -4.54
C PHE A 66 1.46 1.90 -4.42
N LEU A 67 0.14 2.16 -4.36
CA LEU A 67 -0.89 1.12 -4.47
C LEU A 67 -0.80 0.38 -5.81
N THR A 68 -0.62 1.09 -6.93
CA THR A 68 -0.49 0.43 -8.24
C THR A 68 0.73 -0.50 -8.28
N ILE A 69 1.87 -0.04 -7.76
CA ILE A 69 3.11 -0.84 -7.70
C ILE A 69 2.91 -2.08 -6.83
N GLY A 70 2.38 -1.90 -5.61
CA GLY A 70 2.10 -3.03 -4.72
C GLY A 70 1.09 -4.00 -5.30
N GLY A 71 0.09 -3.49 -6.03
CA GLY A 71 -0.91 -4.29 -6.73
C GLY A 71 -0.31 -5.16 -7.83
N ILE A 72 0.54 -4.57 -8.68
CA ILE A 72 1.25 -5.30 -9.74
C ILE A 72 2.16 -6.37 -9.13
N ILE A 73 2.97 -6.02 -8.12
CA ILE A 73 3.87 -6.97 -7.46
C ILE A 73 3.08 -8.14 -6.87
N THR A 74 1.99 -7.85 -6.17
CA THR A 74 1.17 -8.90 -5.52
C THR A 74 0.42 -9.74 -6.54
N TYR A 75 0.01 -9.16 -7.67
CA TYR A 75 -0.65 -9.90 -8.73
C TYR A 75 0.27 -10.98 -9.34
N PHE A 76 1.54 -10.64 -9.60
CA PHE A 76 2.49 -11.58 -10.19
C PHE A 76 3.19 -12.48 -9.17
N TYR A 77 3.58 -11.93 -8.02
CA TYR A 77 4.44 -12.61 -7.04
C TYR A 77 3.74 -12.91 -5.71
N GLY A 78 2.43 -12.60 -5.57
CA GLY A 78 1.71 -12.78 -4.31
C GLY A 78 1.74 -14.21 -3.77
N TYR A 79 1.70 -15.20 -4.66
CA TYR A 79 1.82 -16.62 -4.29
C TYR A 79 3.19 -16.97 -3.71
N GLU A 80 4.28 -16.56 -4.39
CA GLU A 80 5.65 -16.82 -3.94
C GLU A 80 5.93 -16.12 -2.60
N ILE A 81 5.50 -14.87 -2.47
CA ILE A 81 5.65 -14.09 -1.23
C ILE A 81 4.88 -14.75 -0.09
N TYR A 82 3.66 -15.23 -0.35
CA TYR A 82 2.86 -15.93 0.65
C TYR A 82 3.54 -17.22 1.12
N LEU A 83 4.08 -18.03 0.21
CA LEU A 83 4.81 -19.26 0.56
C LEU A 83 6.06 -18.97 1.39
N ILE A 84 6.82 -17.94 1.04
CA ILE A 84 8.00 -17.53 1.81
C ILE A 84 7.59 -17.13 3.23
N ILE A 85 6.51 -16.35 3.37
CA ILE A 85 5.99 -15.95 4.69
C ILE A 85 5.56 -17.17 5.49
N GLU A 86 4.83 -18.11 4.89
CA GLU A 86 4.36 -19.33 5.54
C GLU A 86 5.54 -20.21 6.00
N THR A 87 6.60 -20.29 5.20
CA THR A 87 7.84 -21.04 5.52
C THR A 87 8.65 -20.41 6.65
N ILE A 88 8.62 -19.07 6.79
CA ILE A 88 9.34 -18.39 7.89
C ILE A 88 8.58 -18.53 9.22
N LEU A 89 7.26 -18.67 9.16
CA LEU A 89 6.38 -18.66 10.34
C LEU A 89 6.18 -20.06 10.95
N LEU A 90 6.41 -21.12 10.18
CA LEU A 90 6.36 -22.54 10.59
C LEU A 90 7.77 -23.12 10.78
#